data_AF-A0A1F2RRW5-F1
#
_entry.id   AF-A0A1F2RRW5-F1
#
_cell.length_a   1.000
_cell.length_b   1.000
_cell.length_c   1.000
_cell.angle_alpha   90.00
_cell.angle_beta   90.00
_cell.angle_gamma   90.00
#
_symmetry.space_group_name_H-M   'P 1'
#
loop_
_entity.id
_entity.type
_entity.pdbx_description
1 polymer ?
#
loop_
_entity_poly.entity_id
_entity_poly.type
_entity_poly.pdbx_seq_one_letter_code
_entity_poly.pdbx_strand_id
1 'polypeptide(L)'
;MGAFLDGIGQVGGWLDRLAAKKDRSDAAVKAVLLAANETRAYIVDWTAGSRARDRELVLVRLWTDAAVAIRRKDREFAHQLQAKAEYWTDPERWTQADVDRVGIRIDAVAARARSLLGGGM
;
A
#
# COMPACT_ATOMS: atom_id res chain seq x y z
N MET A 1 -27.15 5.57 4.92
CA MET A 1 -25.76 5.55 5.42
C MET A 1 -25.16 4.18 5.11
N GLY A 2 -24.09 4.14 4.30
CA GLY A 2 -23.27 2.93 4.12
C GLY A 2 -23.17 2.41 2.67
N ALA A 3 -22.73 3.23 1.73
CA ALA A 3 -22.31 2.76 0.41
C ALA A 3 -20.77 2.62 0.41
N PHE A 4 -20.24 1.42 0.64
CA PHE A 4 -18.79 1.15 0.54
C PHE A 4 -18.44 -0.25 0.00
N LEU A 5 -19.39 -0.98 -0.60
CA LEU A 5 -19.17 -2.34 -1.09
C LEU A 5 -19.45 -2.54 -2.60
N ASP A 6 -19.20 -1.52 -3.44
CA ASP A 6 -19.25 -1.67 -4.91
C ASP A 6 -17.85 -1.63 -5.59
N GLY A 7 -16.77 -1.66 -4.81
CA GLY A 7 -15.40 -1.45 -5.30
C GLY A 7 -14.60 -2.70 -5.67
N ILE A 8 -15.12 -3.92 -5.51
CA ILE A 8 -14.29 -5.14 -5.47
C ILE A 8 -13.96 -5.67 -6.89
N GLY A 9 -14.69 -5.22 -7.93
CA GLY A 9 -14.48 -5.63 -9.32
C GLY A 9 -13.45 -4.83 -10.14
N GLN A 10 -12.84 -3.78 -9.58
CA GLN A 10 -12.07 -2.78 -10.36
C GLN A 10 -10.59 -2.64 -10.01
N VAL A 11 -10.01 -3.56 -9.23
CA VAL A 11 -8.59 -3.46 -8.79
C VAL A 11 -7.60 -3.71 -9.95
N GLY A 12 -7.96 -4.47 -10.98
CA GLY A 12 -7.12 -4.59 -12.18
C GLY A 12 -7.10 -3.30 -13.02
N GLY A 13 -8.27 -2.69 -13.24
CA GLY A 13 -8.41 -1.57 -14.18
C GLY A 13 -8.09 -0.18 -13.63
N TRP A 14 -7.89 0.01 -12.32
CA TRP A 14 -7.53 1.34 -11.80
C TRP A 14 -6.05 1.66 -12.04
N LEU A 15 -5.13 0.69 -11.94
CA LEU A 15 -3.72 0.89 -12.30
C LEU A 15 -3.59 1.28 -13.78
N ASP A 16 -4.34 0.62 -14.67
CA ASP A 16 -4.39 0.96 -16.09
C ASP A 16 -4.95 2.37 -16.33
N ARG A 17 -6.01 2.75 -15.60
CA ARG A 17 -6.55 4.13 -15.61
C ARG A 17 -5.58 5.17 -15.05
N LEU A 18 -4.73 4.80 -14.09
CA LEU A 18 -3.67 5.68 -13.56
C LEU A 18 -2.51 5.83 -14.54
N ALA A 19 -2.09 4.75 -15.19
CA ALA A 19 -1.00 4.76 -16.16
C ALA A 19 -1.33 5.55 -17.43
N ALA A 20 -2.61 5.69 -17.78
CA ALA A 20 -3.08 6.49 -18.91
C ALA A 20 -2.85 8.02 -18.74
N LYS A 21 -2.52 8.50 -17.53
CA LYS A 21 -2.32 9.94 -17.26
C LYS A 21 -0.85 10.22 -16.91
N LYS A 22 -0.07 10.60 -17.94
CA LYS A 22 1.24 11.28 -17.93
C LYS A 22 2.07 11.18 -16.62
N ASP A 23 2.56 9.96 -16.35
CA ASP A 23 3.94 9.57 -16.01
C ASP A 23 3.87 8.28 -15.18
N ARG A 24 4.46 7.19 -15.68
CA ARG A 24 4.43 5.88 -14.98
C ARG A 24 5.07 5.99 -13.60
N SER A 25 5.99 6.93 -13.41
CA SER A 25 6.59 7.26 -12.11
C SER A 25 5.54 7.74 -11.12
N ASP A 26 4.69 8.68 -11.53
CA ASP A 26 3.67 9.27 -10.66
C ASP A 26 2.55 8.26 -10.36
N ALA A 27 2.19 7.43 -11.35
CA ALA A 27 1.25 6.34 -11.15
C ALA A 27 1.76 5.32 -10.10
N ALA A 28 3.04 4.96 -10.15
CA ALA A 28 3.64 4.05 -9.17
C ALA A 28 3.64 4.66 -7.76
N VAL A 29 4.11 5.91 -7.61
CA VAL A 29 4.13 6.60 -6.31
C VAL A 29 2.70 6.77 -5.76
N LYS A 30 1.74 7.11 -6.63
CA LYS A 30 0.32 7.21 -6.26
C LYS A 30 -0.22 5.87 -5.74
N ALA A 31 0.16 4.75 -6.34
CA ALA A 31 -0.27 3.43 -5.85
C ALA A 31 0.21 3.16 -4.42
N VAL A 32 1.47 3.49 -4.10
CA VAL A 32 2.01 3.37 -2.73
C VAL A 32 1.24 4.26 -1.75
N LEU A 33 0.98 5.51 -2.13
CA LEU A 33 0.27 6.45 -1.26
C LEU A 33 -1.18 6.05 -1.01
N LEU A 34 -1.86 5.48 -2.02
CA LEU A 34 -3.21 4.94 -1.85
C LEU A 34 -3.20 3.77 -0.86
N ALA A 35 -2.32 2.78 -1.06
CA ALA A 35 -2.17 1.65 -0.14
C ALA A 35 -1.88 2.13 1.29
N ALA A 36 -1.05 3.17 1.44
CA ALA A 36 -0.72 3.73 2.73
C ALA A 36 -1.92 4.41 3.42
N ASN A 37 -2.72 5.17 2.67
CA ASN A 37 -3.91 5.85 3.20
C ASN A 37 -5.01 4.86 3.60
N GLU A 38 -5.28 3.87 2.76
CA GLU A 38 -6.24 2.79 3.08
C GLU A 38 -5.81 2.01 4.33
N THR A 39 -4.50 1.75 4.46
CA THR A 39 -3.95 1.10 5.64
C THR A 39 -4.15 1.95 6.91
N ARG A 40 -3.95 3.27 6.85
CA ARG A 40 -4.19 4.15 8.00
C ARG A 40 -5.67 4.15 8.41
N ALA A 41 -6.56 4.27 7.43
CA ALA A 41 -8.00 4.19 7.68
C ALA A 41 -8.37 2.87 8.35
N TYR A 42 -7.84 1.76 7.83
CA TYR A 42 -8.04 0.44 8.43
C TYR A 42 -7.50 0.33 9.86
N ILE A 43 -6.30 0.85 10.14
CA ILE A 43 -5.72 0.81 11.49
C ILE A 43 -6.59 1.57 12.49
N VAL A 44 -7.14 2.73 12.11
CA VAL A 44 -8.09 3.46 12.98
C VAL A 44 -9.28 2.59 13.34
N ASP A 45 -9.91 1.96 12.36
CA ASP A 45 -11.07 1.08 12.58
C ASP A 45 -10.70 -0.15 13.42
N TRP A 46 -9.53 -0.75 13.17
CA TRP A 46 -9.03 -1.89 13.94
C TRP A 46 -8.77 -1.49 15.40
N THR A 47 -8.13 -0.35 15.66
CA THR A 47 -7.89 0.13 17.04
C THR A 47 -9.19 0.46 17.78
N ALA A 48 -10.26 0.79 17.05
CA ALA A 48 -11.61 0.95 17.59
C ALA A 48 -12.36 -0.39 17.80
N GLY A 49 -11.72 -1.53 17.56
CA GLY A 49 -12.27 -2.88 17.74
C GLY A 49 -12.93 -3.47 16.49
N SER A 50 -12.95 -2.75 15.36
CA SER A 50 -13.63 -3.18 14.12
C SER A 50 -12.67 -3.83 13.13
N ARG A 51 -12.01 -4.93 13.54
CA ARG A 51 -11.13 -5.70 12.64
C ARG A 51 -11.96 -6.36 11.53
N ALA A 52 -11.59 -6.12 10.27
CA ALA A 52 -12.33 -6.62 9.10
C ALA A 52 -11.38 -7.34 8.13
N ARG A 53 -11.46 -8.68 8.09
CA ARG A 53 -10.55 -9.51 7.30
C ARG A 53 -10.62 -9.20 5.80
N ASP A 54 -11.80 -8.89 5.28
CA ASP A 54 -11.96 -8.51 3.86
C ASP A 54 -11.19 -7.25 3.51
N ARG A 55 -11.09 -6.29 4.45
CA ARG A 55 -10.27 -5.08 4.26
C ARG A 55 -8.78 -5.41 4.28
N GLU A 56 -8.33 -6.33 5.13
CA GLU A 56 -6.94 -6.80 5.11
C GLU A 56 -6.57 -7.42 3.76
N LEU A 57 -7.46 -8.21 3.16
CA LEU A 57 -7.26 -8.76 1.81
C LEU A 57 -7.17 -7.67 0.73
N VAL A 58 -7.93 -6.58 0.87
CA VAL A 58 -7.79 -5.41 0.00
C VAL A 58 -6.42 -4.76 0.19
N LEU A 59 -5.93 -4.62 1.43
CA LEU A 59 -4.58 -4.10 1.69
C LEU A 59 -3.51 -4.98 1.05
N VAL A 60 -3.60 -6.31 1.17
CA VAL A 60 -2.67 -7.25 0.50
C VAL A 60 -2.58 -6.96 -1.00
N ARG A 61 -3.72 -6.80 -1.67
CA ARG A 61 -3.77 -6.49 -3.11
C ARG A 61 -3.12 -5.14 -3.42
N LEU A 62 -3.50 -4.09 -2.69
CA LEU A 62 -2.97 -2.74 -2.91
C LEU A 62 -1.44 -2.68 -2.73
N TRP A 63 -0.91 -3.34 -1.71
CA TRP A 63 0.53 -3.38 -1.46
C TRP A 63 1.28 -4.22 -2.52
N THR A 64 0.70 -5.32 -2.98
CA THR A 64 1.27 -6.14 -4.08
C THR A 64 1.32 -5.33 -5.38
N ASP A 65 0.23 -4.67 -5.72
CA ASP A 65 0.11 -3.79 -6.90
C ASP A 65 1.13 -2.65 -6.86
N ALA A 66 1.28 -2.00 -5.70
CA ALA A 66 2.25 -0.95 -5.48
C ALA A 66 3.70 -1.46 -5.61
N ALA A 67 4.01 -2.65 -5.10
CA ALA A 67 5.32 -3.30 -5.25
C ALA A 67 5.66 -3.53 -6.73
N VAL A 68 4.71 -4.09 -7.49
CA VAL A 68 4.89 -4.35 -8.93
C VAL A 68 5.08 -3.03 -9.71
N ALA A 69 4.34 -1.99 -9.36
CA ALA A 69 4.43 -0.69 -10.02
C ALA A 69 5.78 0.00 -9.76
N ILE A 70 6.28 -0.02 -8.52
CA ILE A 70 7.50 0.71 -8.14
C ILE A 70 8.78 -0.05 -8.51
N ARG A 71 8.73 -1.36 -8.75
CA ARG A 71 9.92 -2.24 -8.96
C ARG A 71 10.94 -1.77 -9.99
N ARG A 72 10.49 -1.05 -11.03
CA ARG A 72 11.37 -0.55 -12.09
C ARG A 72 12.13 0.71 -11.68
N LYS A 73 11.59 1.47 -10.71
CA LYS A 73 12.16 2.70 -10.19
C LYS A 73 13.04 2.43 -8.97
N ASP A 74 12.54 1.61 -8.04
CA ASP A 74 13.22 1.31 -6.78
C ASP A 74 12.90 -0.15 -6.37
N ARG A 75 13.88 -1.04 -6.58
CA ARG A 75 13.73 -2.48 -6.28
C ARG A 75 13.69 -2.75 -4.79
N GLU A 76 14.53 -2.07 -4.02
CA GLU A 76 14.57 -2.24 -2.57
C GLU A 76 13.24 -1.81 -1.96
N PHE A 77 12.69 -0.67 -2.41
CA PHE A 77 11.39 -0.24 -1.96
C PHE A 77 10.30 -1.23 -2.36
N ALA A 78 10.34 -1.77 -3.58
CA ALA A 78 9.39 -2.81 -4.00
C ALA A 78 9.41 -4.04 -3.08
N HIS A 79 10.59 -4.48 -2.61
CA HIS A 79 10.68 -5.56 -1.63
C HIS A 79 10.02 -5.20 -0.29
N GLN A 80 10.19 -3.96 0.18
CA GLN A 80 9.50 -3.47 1.39
C GLN A 80 7.98 -3.44 1.20
N LEU A 81 7.50 -2.99 0.04
CA LEU A 81 6.07 -2.98 -0.27
C LEU A 81 5.48 -4.40 -0.34
N GLN A 82 6.23 -5.34 -0.92
CA GLN A 82 5.83 -6.75 -0.95
C GLN A 82 5.77 -7.35 0.46
N ALA A 83 6.78 -7.08 1.29
CA ALA A 83 6.76 -7.49 2.70
C ALA A 83 5.59 -6.85 3.47
N LYS A 84 5.18 -5.62 3.11
CA LYS A 84 3.97 -5.01 3.68
C LYS A 84 2.69 -5.74 3.25
N ALA A 85 2.63 -6.26 2.03
CA ALA A 85 1.53 -7.12 1.60
C ALA A 85 1.51 -8.42 2.44
N GLU A 86 2.67 -9.06 2.63
CA GLU A 86 2.81 -10.26 3.45
C GLU A 86 2.42 -10.02 4.92
N TYR A 87 2.77 -8.86 5.49
CA TYR A 87 2.29 -8.46 6.82
C TYR A 87 0.76 -8.51 6.90
N TRP A 88 0.05 -7.98 5.90
CA TRP A 88 -1.42 -7.98 5.92
C TRP A 88 -2.03 -9.36 5.64
N THR A 89 -1.25 -10.34 5.17
CA THR A 89 -1.74 -11.73 5.10
C THR A 89 -1.87 -12.36 6.48
N ASP A 90 -1.00 -12.01 7.43
CA ASP A 90 -1.03 -12.55 8.79
C ASP A 90 -0.26 -11.61 9.76
N PRO A 91 -0.90 -10.51 10.22
CA PRO A 91 -0.24 -9.51 11.06
C PRO A 91 0.30 -10.08 12.38
N GLU A 92 -0.36 -11.10 12.92
CA GLU A 92 -0.02 -11.74 14.19
C GLU A 92 1.35 -12.44 14.17
N ARG A 93 1.83 -12.86 13.00
CA ARG A 93 3.14 -13.51 12.86
C ARG A 93 4.32 -12.55 12.84
N TRP A 94 4.07 -11.24 12.76
CA TRP A 94 5.12 -10.24 12.66
C TRP A 94 5.35 -9.56 13.99
N THR A 95 6.59 -9.60 14.47
CA THR A 95 6.98 -8.82 15.64
C THR A 95 7.22 -7.35 15.27
N GLN A 96 7.18 -6.45 16.25
CA GLN A 96 7.57 -5.06 16.01
C GLN A 96 9.03 -4.95 15.52
N ALA A 97 9.91 -5.84 16.00
CA ALA A 97 11.30 -5.89 15.55
C ALA A 97 11.41 -6.29 14.08
N ASP A 98 10.57 -7.21 13.59
CA ASP A 98 10.50 -7.56 12.16
C ASP A 98 10.00 -6.38 11.33
N VAL A 99 8.94 -5.72 11.78
CA VAL A 99 8.37 -4.54 11.12
C VAL A 99 9.41 -3.43 10.97
N ASP A 100 10.19 -3.17 12.02
CA ASP A 100 11.23 -2.15 12.03
C ASP A 100 12.44 -2.55 11.18
N ARG A 101 12.91 -3.81 11.31
CA ARG A 101 14.04 -4.35 10.54
C ARG A 101 13.78 -4.33 9.04
N VAL A 102 12.58 -4.70 8.61
CA VAL A 102 12.20 -4.72 7.18
C VAL A 102 11.82 -3.32 6.68
N GLY A 103 11.54 -2.37 7.57
CA GLY A 103 11.21 -1.00 7.21
C GLY A 103 9.77 -0.81 6.73
N ILE A 104 8.84 -1.64 7.20
CA ILE A 104 7.43 -1.66 6.75
C ILE A 104 6.49 -0.87 7.68
N ARG A 105 7.03 0.00 8.53
CA ARG A 105 6.22 0.97 9.28
C ARG A 105 5.48 1.89 8.33
N ILE A 106 4.17 2.08 8.57
CA ILE A 106 3.28 2.79 7.65
C ILE A 106 3.73 4.24 7.39
N ASP A 107 4.26 4.91 8.41
CA ASP A 107 4.73 6.29 8.29
C ASP A 107 6.07 6.39 7.57
N ALA A 108 6.96 5.42 7.78
CA ALA A 108 8.23 5.34 7.06
C ALA A 108 8.00 5.12 5.57
N VAL A 109 7.14 4.16 5.22
CA VAL A 109 6.78 3.85 3.81
C VAL A 109 6.13 5.07 3.14
N ALA A 110 5.18 5.74 3.81
CA ALA A 110 4.52 6.92 3.25
C ALA A 110 5.46 8.13 3.12
N ALA A 111 6.42 8.29 4.05
CA ALA A 111 7.46 9.33 3.93
C ALA A 111 8.37 9.06 2.72
N ARG A 112 8.84 7.81 2.56
CA ARG A 112 9.65 7.39 1.39
C ARG A 112 8.87 7.58 0.08
N ALA A 113 7.58 7.26 0.04
CA ALA A 113 6.76 7.51 -1.15
C ALA A 113 6.63 9.00 -1.48
N ARG A 114 6.44 9.87 -0.48
CA ARG A 114 6.33 11.33 -0.68
C ARG A 114 7.63 11.95 -1.17
N SER A 115 8.80 11.48 -0.72
CA SER A 115 10.07 12.02 -1.23
C SER A 115 10.24 11.77 -2.73
N LEU A 116 9.65 10.69 -3.26
CA LEU A 116 9.65 10.41 -4.70
C LEU A 116 8.76 11.36 -5.54
N LEU A 117 7.90 12.18 -4.91
CA LEU A 117 7.13 13.26 -5.57
C LEU A 117 7.92 14.57 -5.68
N GLY A 118 8.87 14.81 -4.77
CA GLY A 118 9.55 16.09 -4.60
C GLY A 118 10.77 16.33 -5.50
N GLY A 119 11.09 15.40 -6.40
CA GLY A 119 12.19 15.50 -7.34
C GLY A 119 13.40 14.63 -6.98
N GLY A 120 14.00 14.02 -8.02
CA GLY A 120 15.44 13.86 -8.00
C GLY A 120 16.03 15.26 -8.09
N MET A 121 16.71 15.69 -7.02
CA MET A 121 17.80 16.66 -7.12
C MET A 121 19.00 15.97 -7.74
#